data_AF-A0A0C4BKS6-F1
#
_entry.id   AF-A0A0C4BKS6-F1
#
_cell.length_a   1.000
_cell.length_b   1.000
_cell.length_c   1.000
_cell.angle_alpha   90.00
_cell.angle_beta   90.00
_cell.angle_gamma   90.00
#
_symmetry.space_group_name_H-M   'P 1'
#
loop_
_entity.id
_entity.type
_entity.pdbx_description
1 polymer ?
#
loop_
_entity_poly.entity_id
_entity_poly.type
_entity_poly.pdbx_seq_one_letter_code
_entity_poly.pdbx_strand_id
1 'polypeptide(L)'
;MATLFPSLFAEIVKFANKKAVPFLVFNTVHRAMTTLSQIDHSIEIYLNQLNDMKIFPNRKTVKFSGRTVSKKVTDTFYAAKADSYMGPTLGGSCGWLQGHYRIIADQILTINVILTNRSFKIVD
;
A
#
# COMPACT_ATOMS: atom_id res chain seq x y z
N MET A 1 -9.51 -8.34 14.65
CA MET A 1 -8.59 -8.85 13.60
C MET A 1 -7.59 -7.82 13.04
N ALA A 2 -7.81 -6.50 13.18
CA ALA A 2 -6.93 -5.48 12.56
C ALA A 2 -5.55 -5.25 13.24
N THR A 3 -5.30 -5.81 14.41
CA THR A 3 -4.07 -5.59 15.20
C THR A 3 -2.97 -6.64 14.97
N LEU A 4 -3.27 -7.79 14.37
CA LEU A 4 -2.31 -8.88 14.15
C LEU A 4 -1.42 -8.68 12.92
N PHE A 5 -1.90 -7.93 11.92
CA PHE A 5 -1.17 -7.75 10.68
C PHE A 5 0.11 -6.90 10.84
N PRO A 6 0.08 -5.72 11.50
CA PRO A 6 1.29 -4.92 11.67
C PRO A 6 2.38 -5.65 12.46
N SER A 7 2.00 -6.44 13.48
CA SER A 7 2.94 -7.20 14.31
C SER A 7 3.62 -8.34 13.53
N LEU A 8 2.86 -9.07 12.70
CA LEU A 8 3.43 -10.15 11.88
C LEU A 8 4.46 -9.62 10.87
N PHE A 9 4.16 -8.53 10.17
CA PHE A 9 5.10 -7.92 9.23
C PHE A 9 6.37 -7.41 9.94
N ALA A 10 6.22 -6.80 11.12
CA ALA A 10 7.37 -6.37 11.92
C ALA A 10 8.24 -7.55 12.38
N GLU A 11 7.64 -8.70 12.70
CA GLU A 11 8.37 -9.93 13.05
C GLU A 11 9.12 -10.52 11.86
N ILE A 12 8.53 -10.55 10.66
CA ILE A 12 9.20 -11.03 9.45
C ILE A 12 10.41 -10.14 9.13
N VAL A 13 10.25 -8.81 9.18
CA VAL A 13 11.36 -7.86 8.98
C VAL A 13 12.46 -8.08 10.03
N LYS A 14 12.09 -8.31 11.29
CA LYS A 14 13.05 -8.62 12.37
C LYS A 14 13.81 -9.92 12.08
N PHE A 15 13.11 -10.96 11.65
CA PHE A 15 13.72 -12.26 11.34
C PHE A 15 14.70 -12.13 10.18
N ALA A 16 14.28 -11.49 9.08
CA ALA A 16 15.11 -11.23 7.91
C ALA A 16 16.39 -10.46 8.28
N ASN A 17 16.25 -9.38 9.04
CA ASN A 17 17.39 -8.59 9.52
C ASN A 17 18.33 -9.40 10.43
N LYS A 18 17.78 -10.20 11.37
CA LYS A 18 18.59 -11.04 12.27
C LYS A 18 19.37 -12.14 11.51
N LYS A 19 18.81 -12.63 10.42
CA LYS A 19 19.41 -13.69 9.59
C LYS A 19 20.22 -13.14 8.41
N ALA A 20 20.29 -11.82 8.25
CA ALA A 20 20.89 -11.16 7.10
C ALA A 20 20.34 -11.68 5.75
N VAL A 21 19.04 -12.00 5.72
CA VAL A 21 18.35 -12.48 4.52
C VAL A 21 17.65 -11.28 3.86
N PRO A 22 17.88 -11.03 2.56
CA PRO A 22 17.15 -9.99 1.83
C PRO A 22 15.64 -10.25 1.87
N PHE A 23 14.84 -9.19 1.82
CA PHE A 23 13.39 -9.33 1.72
C PHE A 23 12.78 -8.32 0.74
N LEU A 24 11.69 -8.73 0.10
CA LEU A 24 10.94 -7.93 -0.86
C LEU A 24 9.47 -7.87 -0.44
N VAL A 25 8.90 -6.66 -0.44
CA VAL A 25 7.45 -6.49 -0.24
C VAL A 25 6.73 -6.55 -1.59
N PHE A 26 5.88 -7.56 -1.75
CA PHE A 26 5.14 -7.78 -2.98
C PHE A 26 3.66 -7.39 -2.85
N ASN A 27 3.21 -6.36 -3.59
CA ASN A 27 1.80 -5.96 -3.65
C ASN A 27 1.14 -6.33 -5.00
N THR A 28 1.69 -5.94 -6.14
CA THR A 28 1.10 -6.16 -7.48
C THR A 28 2.18 -6.28 -8.56
N VAL A 29 1.78 -6.76 -9.74
CA VAL A 29 2.60 -7.00 -10.93
C VAL A 29 2.89 -5.73 -11.75
N HIS A 30 2.31 -4.57 -11.42
CA HIS A 30 2.59 -3.30 -12.11
C HIS A 30 3.90 -2.68 -11.61
N ARG A 31 5.03 -3.20 -12.10
CA ARG A 31 6.38 -2.72 -11.77
C ARG A 31 7.16 -2.49 -13.05
N ALA A 32 7.89 -1.36 -13.10
CA ALA A 32 8.76 -1.05 -14.23
C ALA A 32 10.16 -1.71 -14.11
N MET A 33 10.56 -2.16 -12.92
CA MET A 33 11.88 -2.75 -12.69
C MET A 33 11.88 -4.27 -12.82
N THR A 34 12.66 -4.79 -13.77
CA THR A 34 12.87 -6.22 -14.04
C THR A 34 13.76 -6.91 -12.99
N THR A 35 14.66 -6.14 -12.36
CA THR A 35 15.65 -6.63 -11.38
C THR A 35 15.03 -7.08 -10.06
N LEU A 36 13.80 -6.67 -9.74
CA LEU A 36 13.11 -7.08 -8.52
C LEU A 36 12.75 -8.58 -8.50
N SER A 37 12.53 -9.18 -9.67
CA SER A 37 12.30 -10.63 -9.78
C SER A 37 13.58 -11.47 -9.68
N GLN A 38 14.74 -10.82 -9.73
CA GLN A 38 16.06 -11.44 -9.73
C GLN A 38 16.66 -11.55 -8.32
N ILE A 39 15.91 -11.18 -7.28
CA ILE A 39 16.35 -11.32 -5.89
C ILE A 39 16.27 -12.80 -5.51
N ASP A 40 17.42 -13.47 -5.58
CA ASP A 40 17.59 -14.86 -5.20
C ASP A 40 17.76 -15.02 -3.68
N HIS A 41 17.40 -16.19 -3.13
CA HIS A 41 17.52 -16.52 -1.69
C HIS A 41 16.93 -15.46 -0.74
N SER A 42 15.74 -14.92 -1.04
CA SER A 42 15.10 -13.85 -0.27
C SER A 42 13.73 -14.23 0.29
N ILE A 43 13.26 -13.42 1.24
CA ILE A 43 11.91 -13.53 1.80
C ILE A 43 10.97 -12.60 1.04
N GLU A 44 9.98 -13.18 0.36
CA GLU A 44 8.88 -12.39 -0.21
C GLU A 44 7.77 -12.17 0.84
N ILE A 45 7.47 -10.90 1.10
CA ILE A 45 6.37 -10.47 1.95
C ILE A 45 5.17 -10.15 1.03
N TYR A 46 4.34 -11.16 0.79
CA TYR A 46 3.18 -11.01 -0.10
C TYR A 46 1.98 -10.36 0.61
N LEU A 47 1.58 -9.17 0.17
CA LEU A 47 0.52 -8.37 0.81
C LEU A 47 -0.89 -8.80 0.40
N ASN A 48 -1.11 -10.07 0.02
CA ASN A 48 -2.32 -10.46 -0.70
C ASN A 48 -3.63 -10.26 0.08
N GLN A 49 -3.55 -10.37 1.40
CA GLN A 49 -4.66 -10.19 2.32
C GLN A 49 -4.94 -8.71 2.62
N LEU A 50 -4.05 -7.78 2.25
CA LEU A 50 -4.20 -6.34 2.50
C LEU A 50 -4.89 -5.61 1.33
N ASN A 51 -5.99 -6.14 0.82
CA ASN A 51 -6.78 -5.56 -0.28
C ASN A 51 -8.12 -4.98 0.23
N ASP A 52 -8.08 -4.18 1.30
CA ASP A 52 -9.30 -3.59 1.88
C ASP A 52 -9.32 -2.05 1.83
N MET A 53 -10.52 -1.47 1.86
CA MET A 53 -10.69 -0.02 1.93
C MET A 53 -11.86 0.38 2.82
N LYS A 54 -11.71 1.51 3.50
CA LYS A 54 -12.75 2.08 4.37
C LYS A 54 -12.95 3.55 4.06
N ILE A 55 -14.16 3.92 3.65
CA ILE A 55 -14.58 5.33 3.54
C ILE A 55 -15.04 5.77 4.93
N PHE A 56 -14.53 6.90 5.42
CA PHE A 56 -14.93 7.43 6.72
C PHE A 56 -16.29 8.15 6.62
N PRO A 57 -17.07 8.25 7.72
CA PRO A 57 -18.40 8.87 7.70
C PRO A 57 -18.43 10.30 7.18
N ASN A 58 -17.33 11.05 7.34
CA ASN A 58 -17.20 12.41 6.83
C ASN A 58 -17.16 12.51 5.29
N ARG A 59 -17.03 11.36 4.58
CA ARG A 59 -16.90 11.24 3.12
C ARG A 59 -15.75 12.04 2.48
N LYS A 60 -14.82 12.55 3.29
CA LYS A 60 -13.65 13.32 2.85
C LYS A 60 -12.38 12.51 2.91
N THR A 61 -12.39 11.41 3.66
CA THR A 61 -11.21 10.60 3.90
C THR A 61 -11.52 9.15 3.64
N VAL A 62 -10.53 8.45 3.11
CA VAL A 62 -10.57 7.03 2.82
C VAL A 62 -9.27 6.41 3.32
N LYS A 63 -9.37 5.21 3.90
CA LYS A 63 -8.22 4.40 4.28
C LYS A 63 -8.07 3.26 3.30
N PHE A 64 -6.88 3.12 2.72
CA PHE A 64 -6.50 1.99 1.88
C PHE A 64 -5.57 1.05 2.65
N SER A 65 -5.60 -0.23 2.28
CA SER A 65 -4.64 -1.24 2.72
C SER A 65 -3.50 -1.33 1.70
N GLY A 66 -2.36 -1.92 2.10
CA GLY A 66 -1.13 -1.91 1.29
C GLY A 66 -1.20 -2.55 -0.11
N ARG A 67 -2.30 -3.26 -0.43
CA ARG A 67 -2.57 -3.89 -1.72
C ARG A 67 -3.98 -3.59 -2.25
N THR A 68 -4.56 -2.44 -1.91
CA THR A 68 -5.86 -2.10 -2.52
C THR A 68 -5.69 -1.83 -4.01
N VAL A 69 -6.28 -2.66 -4.86
CA VAL A 69 -6.16 -2.55 -6.32
C VAL A 69 -7.12 -1.48 -6.88
N SER A 70 -6.70 -0.77 -7.93
CA SER A 70 -7.46 0.33 -8.53
C SER A 70 -8.90 -0.03 -8.88
N LYS A 71 -9.15 -1.26 -9.39
CA LYS A 71 -10.52 -1.72 -9.70
C LYS A 71 -11.42 -1.72 -8.46
N LYS A 72 -10.93 -2.23 -7.32
CA LYS A 72 -11.70 -2.23 -6.06
C LYS A 72 -12.00 -0.80 -5.62
N VAL A 73 -11.04 0.10 -5.79
CA VAL A 73 -11.21 1.53 -5.46
C VAL A 73 -12.30 2.16 -6.33
N THR A 74 -12.20 2.02 -7.65
CA THR A 74 -13.18 2.59 -8.60
C THR A 74 -14.57 2.01 -8.41
N ASP A 75 -14.69 0.68 -8.25
CA ASP A 75 -15.97 0.02 -8.04
C ASP A 75 -16.64 0.50 -6.73
N THR A 76 -15.86 0.62 -5.65
CA THR A 76 -16.38 1.03 -4.34
C THR A 76 -16.80 2.49 -4.35
N PHE A 77 -16.03 3.38 -4.99
CA PHE A 77 -16.41 4.78 -5.11
C PHE A 77 -17.62 4.97 -6.03
N TYR A 78 -17.68 4.25 -7.14
CA TYR A 78 -18.85 4.25 -8.01
C TYR A 78 -20.11 3.80 -7.27
N ALA A 79 -20.05 2.68 -6.54
CA ALA A 79 -21.17 2.19 -5.73
C ALA A 79 -21.55 3.16 -4.60
N ALA A 80 -20.57 3.86 -4.02
CA ALA A 80 -20.79 4.87 -2.98
C ALA A 80 -21.25 6.24 -3.52
N LYS A 81 -21.36 6.41 -4.84
CA LYS A 81 -21.56 7.70 -5.52
C LYS A 81 -20.55 8.76 -5.05
N ALA A 82 -19.29 8.34 -4.92
CA ALA A 82 -18.17 9.19 -4.53
C ALA A 82 -17.28 9.47 -5.74
N ASP A 83 -16.80 10.71 -5.86
CA ASP A 83 -15.91 11.13 -6.93
C ASP A 83 -14.47 10.71 -6.61
N SER A 84 -13.95 9.65 -7.23
CA SER A 84 -12.51 9.35 -7.19
C SER A 84 -12.10 8.28 -8.21
N TYR A 85 -11.00 8.54 -8.91
CA TYR A 85 -10.29 7.60 -9.78
C TYR A 85 -8.83 7.52 -9.32
N MET A 86 -8.35 6.31 -8.99
CA MET A 86 -7.04 6.11 -8.34
C MET A 86 -6.09 5.22 -9.15
N GLY A 87 -4.87 5.71 -9.37
CA GLY A 87 -3.74 4.92 -9.91
C GLY A 87 -2.74 4.48 -8.82
N PRO A 88 -1.53 3.99 -9.19
CA PRO A 88 -0.52 3.50 -8.24
C PRO A 88 0.00 4.56 -7.24
N THR A 89 -0.37 4.44 -5.96
CA THR A 89 -0.15 5.49 -4.95
C THR A 89 1.31 5.82 -4.63
N LEU A 90 2.13 4.79 -4.37
CA LEU A 90 3.53 4.99 -3.92
C LEU A 90 4.51 5.36 -5.06
N GLY A 91 4.05 5.30 -6.31
CA GLY A 91 4.83 5.70 -7.49
C GLY A 91 4.41 7.04 -8.09
N GLY A 92 3.55 7.81 -7.42
CA GLY A 92 3.10 9.13 -7.90
C GLY A 92 2.08 9.09 -9.03
N SER A 93 1.20 8.08 -9.08
CA SER A 93 0.29 7.76 -10.18
C SER A 93 -0.14 8.90 -11.11
N CYS A 94 -0.16 8.61 -12.41
CA CYS A 94 -0.88 9.41 -13.40
C CYS A 94 -2.24 8.78 -13.72
N GLY A 95 -3.28 9.61 -13.82
CA GLY A 95 -4.65 9.15 -14.10
C GLY A 95 -5.50 10.27 -14.69
N TRP A 96 -6.67 9.91 -15.22
CA TRP A 96 -7.56 10.83 -15.95
C TRP A 96 -7.89 12.13 -15.21
N LEU A 97 -7.98 12.07 -13.87
CA LEU A 97 -8.35 13.20 -13.03
C LEU A 97 -7.15 14.02 -12.49
N GLN A 98 -5.92 13.63 -12.81
CA GLN A 98 -4.71 14.29 -12.31
C GLN A 98 -4.64 15.78 -12.67
N GLY A 99 -5.14 16.17 -13.84
CA GLY A 99 -5.19 17.57 -14.26
C GLY A 99 -6.11 18.46 -13.40
N HIS A 100 -7.10 17.86 -12.73
CA HIS A 100 -8.05 18.58 -11.88
C HIS A 100 -7.71 18.45 -10.38
N TYR A 101 -7.21 17.29 -9.95
CA TYR A 101 -7.03 16.96 -8.52
C TYR A 101 -5.57 16.67 -8.14
N ARG A 102 -4.62 16.97 -9.04
CA ARG A 102 -3.19 16.69 -8.90
C ARG A 102 -2.89 15.19 -8.80
N ILE A 103 -1.65 14.83 -8.48
CA ILE A 103 -1.28 13.40 -8.32
C ILE A 103 -1.84 12.84 -7.02
N ILE A 104 -2.02 11.52 -6.97
CA ILE A 104 -2.52 10.84 -5.77
C ILE A 104 -1.63 11.08 -4.54
N ALA A 105 -0.33 11.31 -4.73
CA ALA A 105 0.60 11.58 -3.64
C ALA A 105 0.26 12.91 -2.92
N ASP A 106 -0.32 13.89 -3.62
CA ASP A 106 -0.77 15.15 -3.03
C ASP A 106 -2.05 14.98 -2.18
N GLN A 107 -2.71 13.82 -2.27
CA GLN A 107 -3.95 13.50 -1.55
C GLN A 107 -3.72 12.57 -0.35
N ILE A 108 -2.46 12.23 -0.05
CA ILE A 108 -2.11 11.40 1.09
C ILE A 108 -2.13 12.28 2.34
N LEU A 109 -2.95 11.91 3.32
CA LEU A 109 -2.98 12.58 4.62
C LEU A 109 -2.03 11.94 5.62
N THR A 110 -1.95 10.61 5.60
CA THR A 110 -1.05 9.82 6.44
C THR A 110 -0.75 8.47 5.81
N ILE A 111 0.41 7.91 6.11
CA ILE A 111 0.85 6.55 5.74
C ILE A 111 1.28 5.79 6.98
N ASN A 112 0.78 4.57 7.11
CA ASN A 112 1.26 3.61 8.11
C ASN A 112 2.48 2.86 7.58
N VAL A 113 3.64 3.06 8.20
CA VAL A 113 4.92 2.48 7.78
C VAL A 113 5.50 1.60 8.88
N ILE A 114 6.05 0.45 8.50
CA ILE A 114 6.89 -0.38 9.37
C ILE A 114 8.33 -0.12 8.96
N LEU A 115 9.10 0.46 9.88
CA LEU A 115 10.53 0.73 9.66
C LEU A 115 11.37 -0.52 9.91
N THR A 116 12.59 -0.53 9.37
CA THR A 116 13.56 -1.62 9.54
C THR A 116 13.91 -1.89 11.02
N ASN A 117 13.79 -0.87 11.87
CA ASN A 117 13.95 -0.98 13.32
C ASN A 117 12.72 -1.53 14.05
N ARG A 118 11.71 -2.04 13.32
CA ARG A 118 10.44 -2.62 13.80
C ARG A 118 9.43 -1.62 14.33
N SER A 119 9.74 -0.32 14.33
CA SER A 119 8.77 0.67 14.76
C SER A 119 7.67 0.82 13.71
N PHE A 120 6.44 0.71 14.17
CA PHE A 120 5.28 1.17 13.42
C PHE A 120 5.18 2.67 13.60
N LYS A 121 5.16 3.41 12.49
CA LYS A 121 5.00 4.86 12.49
C LYS A 121 3.86 5.24 11.56
N ILE A 122 3.14 6.28 11.96
CA ILE A 122 2.24 7.02 11.08
C ILE A 122 3.03 8.25 10.65
N VAL A 123 3.17 8.43 9.34
CA VAL A 123 3.86 9.56 8.70
C VAL A 123 2.79 10.41 8.02
N ASP A 124 2.88 11.72 8.14
CA ASP A 124 2.04 12.71 7.45
C ASP A 124 2.65 13.14 6.10
#